data_AF-A0A661IXA7-F1
#
_entry.id   AF-A0A661IXA7-F1
#
_cell.length_a   1.000
_cell.length_b   1.000
_cell.length_c   1.000
_cell.angle_alpha   90.00
_cell.angle_beta   90.00
_cell.angle_gamma   90.00
#
_symmetry.space_group_name_H-M   'P 1'
#
loop_
_entity.id
_entity.type
_entity.pdbx_description
1 polymer ?
#
loop_
_entity_poly.entity_id
_entity_poly.type
_entity_poly.pdbx_seq_one_letter_code
_entity_poly.pdbx_strand_id
1 'polypeptide(L)'
;NYESAKIAEILEIIDGHDTRPYALSVNDMIVKDADRLARYRRRFVLYTSRHFKVSPLKACERLEAFIGRWFYLERSKGIAHEEIAKRRREGLSGDGLCALCDGDNR
;
A
#
# COMPACT_ATOMS: atom_id res chain seq x y z
N ASN A 1 17.01 -26.00 -1.61
CA ASN A 1 16.64 -25.80 -0.20
C ASN A 1 17.17 -24.44 0.24
N TYR A 2 16.38 -23.59 0.91
CA TYR A 2 16.85 -22.28 1.37
C TYR A 2 17.72 -22.42 2.64
N GLU A 3 18.60 -21.45 2.87
CA GLU A 3 19.42 -21.38 4.08
C GLU A 3 18.55 -21.16 5.32
N SER A 4 18.83 -21.88 6.41
CA SER A 4 18.05 -21.83 7.65
C SER A 4 17.92 -20.43 8.23
N ALA A 5 18.97 -19.61 8.13
CA ALA A 5 18.95 -18.22 8.59
C ALA A 5 17.92 -17.36 7.83
N LYS A 6 17.81 -17.54 6.51
CA LYS A 6 16.82 -16.82 5.69
C LYS A 6 15.40 -17.28 6.01
N ILE A 7 15.22 -18.58 6.25
CA ILE A 7 13.92 -19.12 6.67
C ILE A 7 13.49 -18.50 8.00
N ALA A 8 14.40 -18.44 8.97
CA ALA A 8 14.13 -17.82 10.27
C ALA A 8 13.75 -16.34 10.14
N GLU A 9 14.52 -15.55 9.38
CA GLU A 9 14.20 -14.13 9.14
C GLU A 9 12.82 -13.94 8.50
N ILE A 10 12.48 -14.74 7.49
CA ILE A 10 11.17 -14.68 6.82
C ILE A 10 10.04 -14.96 7.82
N LEU A 11 10.19 -15.98 8.66
CA LEU A 11 9.19 -16.32 9.67
C LEU A 11 8.99 -15.19 10.67
N GLU A 12 10.07 -14.53 11.14
CA GLU A 12 9.98 -13.39 12.07
C GLU A 12 9.33 -12.14 11.44
N ILE A 13 9.57 -11.90 10.15
CA ILE A 13 8.91 -10.83 9.40
C ILE A 13 7.40 -11.09 9.34
N ILE A 14 6.99 -12.31 8.98
CA ILE A 14 5.58 -12.69 8.81
C ILE A 14 4.85 -12.64 10.16
N ASP A 15 5.42 -13.25 11.20
CA ASP A 15 4.76 -13.43 12.50
C ASP A 15 4.34 -12.10 13.15
N GLY A 16 5.16 -11.06 13.03
CA GLY A 16 4.85 -9.73 13.56
C GLY A 16 4.48 -8.68 12.51
N HIS A 17 4.10 -9.08 11.29
CA HIS A 17 3.87 -8.11 10.21
C HIS A 17 2.79 -7.07 10.57
N ASP A 18 1.64 -7.54 11.05
CA ASP A 18 0.49 -6.67 11.37
C ASP A 18 0.41 -6.28 12.85
N THR A 19 0.99 -7.09 13.74
CA THR A 19 0.87 -6.93 15.20
C THR A 19 2.00 -6.11 15.80
N ARG A 20 3.20 -6.13 15.19
CA ARG A 20 4.38 -5.41 15.71
C ARG A 20 4.44 -3.98 15.15
N PRO A 21 4.53 -2.95 16.03
CA PRO A 21 4.50 -1.55 15.60
C PRO A 21 5.81 -1.06 14.98
N TYR A 22 6.93 -1.77 15.20
CA TYR A 22 8.25 -1.45 14.66
C TYR A 22 8.80 -2.56 13.74
N ALA A 23 9.78 -2.22 12.91
CA ALA A 23 10.47 -3.18 12.04
C ALA A 23 11.71 -3.77 12.74
N LEU A 24 12.00 -5.06 12.50
CA LEU A 24 13.17 -5.75 13.08
C LEU A 24 14.44 -5.57 12.23
N SER A 25 14.30 -5.39 10.93
CA SER A 25 15.41 -5.28 9.98
C SER A 25 15.03 -4.39 8.79
N VAL A 26 16.00 -4.09 7.93
CA VAL A 26 15.73 -3.39 6.65
C VAL A 26 14.79 -4.20 5.77
N ASN A 27 14.91 -5.54 5.76
CA ASN A 27 14.00 -6.40 5.00
C ASN A 27 12.56 -6.29 5.53
N ASP A 28 12.38 -6.26 6.85
CA ASP A 28 11.06 -6.03 7.47
C ASP A 28 10.51 -4.64 7.15
N MET A 29 11.36 -3.59 7.16
CA MET A 29 10.96 -2.24 6.73
C MET A 29 10.45 -2.25 5.28
N ILE A 30 11.17 -2.91 4.37
CA ILE A 30 10.78 -3.02 2.96
C ILE A 30 9.43 -3.73 2.83
N VAL A 31 9.22 -4.85 3.53
CA VAL A 31 7.97 -5.62 3.45
C VAL A 31 6.79 -4.82 4.02
N LYS A 32 6.94 -4.21 5.20
CA LYS A 32 5.92 -3.33 5.80
C LYS A 32 5.60 -2.12 4.92
N ASP A 33 6.61 -1.50 4.31
CA ASP A 33 6.38 -0.39 3.38
C ASP A 33 5.71 -0.85 2.08
N ALA A 34 6.08 -2.01 1.53
CA ALA A 34 5.47 -2.55 0.31
C ALA A 34 3.99 -2.87 0.50
N ASP A 35 3.60 -3.48 1.63
CA ASP A 35 2.20 -3.71 1.99
C ASP A 35 1.41 -2.39 2.06
N ARG A 36 1.99 -1.37 2.71
CA ARG A 36 1.36 -0.04 2.81
C ARG A 36 1.23 0.65 1.45
N LEU A 37 2.24 0.55 0.59
CA LEU A 37 2.21 1.09 -0.78
C LEU A 37 1.09 0.48 -1.63
N ALA A 38 0.72 -0.80 -1.41
CA ALA A 38 -0.38 -1.43 -2.14
C ALA A 38 -1.69 -0.63 -2.03
N ARG A 39 -1.90 0.10 -0.92
CA ARG A 39 -3.09 0.92 -0.67
C ARG A 39 -3.20 2.16 -1.58
N TYR A 40 -2.10 2.58 -2.19
CA TYR A 40 -2.05 3.76 -3.06
C TYR A 40 -2.42 3.44 -4.51
N ARG A 41 -2.47 2.15 -4.89
CA ARG A 41 -2.89 1.71 -6.23
C ARG A 41 -4.33 2.13 -6.53
N ARG A 42 -4.61 2.48 -7.79
CA ARG A 42 -5.95 2.87 -8.28
C ARG A 42 -7.06 1.93 -7.81
N ARG A 43 -6.86 0.62 -7.96
CA ARG A 43 -7.85 -0.39 -7.53
C ARG A 43 -8.22 -0.27 -6.05
N PHE A 44 -7.23 -0.01 -5.19
CA PHE A 44 -7.43 0.05 -3.75
C PHE A 44 -8.07 1.37 -3.33
N VAL A 45 -7.69 2.48 -3.98
CA VAL A 45 -8.33 3.79 -3.78
C VAL A 45 -9.81 3.72 -4.14
N LEU A 46 -10.16 3.14 -5.29
CA LEU A 46 -11.54 2.98 -5.72
C LEU A 46 -12.32 2.00 -4.82
N TYR A 47 -11.70 0.88 -4.42
CA TYR A 47 -12.28 -0.03 -3.43
C TYR A 47 -12.59 0.68 -2.11
N THR A 48 -11.62 1.43 -1.57
CA THR A 48 -11.74 2.19 -0.33
C THR A 48 -12.84 3.26 -0.45
N SER A 49 -12.87 3.98 -1.57
CA SER A 49 -13.91 4.95 -1.90
C SER A 49 -15.31 4.33 -1.84
N ARG A 50 -15.51 3.17 -2.49
CA ARG A 50 -16.80 2.46 -2.47
C ARG A 50 -17.15 1.93 -1.09
N HIS A 51 -16.20 1.28 -0.43
CA HIS A 51 -16.42 0.63 0.87
C HIS A 51 -16.79 1.66 1.95
N PHE A 52 -16.07 2.79 2.00
CA PHE A 52 -16.31 3.84 2.99
C PHE A 52 -17.27 4.94 2.51
N LYS A 53 -17.86 4.81 1.31
CA LYS A 53 -18.77 5.80 0.69
C LYS A 53 -18.20 7.22 0.69
N VAL A 54 -16.91 7.35 0.36
CA VAL A 54 -16.21 8.64 0.22
C VAL A 54 -15.76 8.81 -1.22
N SER A 55 -15.55 10.05 -1.69
CA SER A 55 -14.99 10.25 -3.03
C SER A 55 -13.56 9.69 -3.14
N PRO A 56 -13.10 9.28 -4.33
CA PRO A 56 -11.73 8.83 -4.53
C PRO A 56 -10.69 9.87 -4.13
N LEU A 57 -10.97 11.16 -4.37
CA LEU A 57 -10.11 12.26 -3.94
C LEU A 57 -10.03 12.34 -2.41
N LYS A 58 -11.15 12.12 -1.70
CA LYS A 58 -11.14 12.09 -0.23
C LYS A 58 -10.37 10.90 0.32
N ALA A 59 -10.42 9.75 -0.36
CA ALA A 59 -9.57 8.61 -0.01
C ALA A 59 -8.08 8.93 -0.20
N CYS A 60 -7.71 9.57 -1.31
CA CYS A 60 -6.35 10.04 -1.56
C CYS A 60 -5.86 11.03 -0.49
N GLU A 61 -6.67 12.01 -0.09
CA GLU A 61 -6.33 12.96 0.99
C GLU A 61 -6.03 12.24 2.30
N ARG A 62 -6.84 11.23 2.67
CA ARG A 62 -6.64 10.45 3.89
C ARG A 62 -5.34 9.65 3.84
N LEU A 63 -5.07 9.00 2.70
CA LEU A 63 -3.82 8.25 2.49
C LEU A 63 -2.60 9.18 2.58
N GLU A 64 -2.66 10.33 1.92
CA GLU A 64 -1.58 11.33 1.92
C GLU A 64 -1.24 11.80 3.34
N ALA A 65 -2.24 12.04 4.19
CA ALA A 65 -2.04 12.42 5.59
C ALA A 65 -1.32 11.34 6.43
N PHE A 66 -1.29 10.08 5.98
CA PHE A 66 -0.62 8.99 6.68
C PHE A 66 0.82 8.73 6.23
N ILE A 67 1.25 9.26 5.07
CA ILE A 67 2.56 8.96 4.49
C ILE A 67 3.70 9.16 5.50
N GLY A 68 3.72 10.33 6.17
CA GLY A 68 4.81 10.69 7.08
C GLY A 68 4.98 9.75 8.28
N ARG A 69 3.89 9.16 8.77
CA ARG A 69 3.90 8.29 9.97
C ARG A 69 3.95 6.79 9.65
N TRP A 70 3.58 6.41 8.43
CA TRP A 70 3.41 5.01 8.06
C TRP A 70 4.67 4.41 7.45
N PHE A 71 5.41 5.16 6.64
CA PHE A 71 6.55 4.59 5.92
C PHE A 71 7.85 4.73 6.69
N TYR A 72 8.64 3.65 6.68
CA TYR A 72 9.99 3.65 7.22
C TYR A 72 10.99 4.33 6.28
N LEU A 73 10.90 4.03 4.98
CA LEU A 73 11.89 4.45 4.00
C LEU A 73 11.45 5.73 3.27
N GLU A 74 12.38 6.67 3.09
CA GLU A 74 12.14 7.89 2.30
C GLU A 74 11.74 7.58 0.85
N ARG A 75 12.30 6.51 0.27
CA ARG A 75 11.91 6.06 -1.07
C ARG A 75 10.44 5.67 -1.14
N SER A 76 9.93 4.98 -0.11
CA SER A 76 8.53 4.57 -0.03
C SER A 76 7.60 5.76 0.08
N LYS A 77 7.99 6.79 0.87
CA LYS A 77 7.24 8.07 0.94
C LYS A 77 7.17 8.74 -0.44
N GLY A 78 8.27 8.77 -1.18
CA GLY A 78 8.33 9.29 -2.55
C GLY A 78 7.35 8.57 -3.48
N ILE A 79 7.38 7.23 -3.49
CA ILE A 79 6.46 6.42 -4.30
C ILE A 79 4.99 6.70 -3.92
N ALA A 80 4.71 6.83 -2.62
CA ALA A 80 3.36 7.12 -2.14
C ALA A 80 2.85 8.49 -2.66
N HIS A 81 3.68 9.54 -2.58
CA HIS A 81 3.34 10.86 -3.13
C HIS A 81 3.15 10.84 -4.66
N GLU A 82 4.02 10.13 -5.39
CA GLU A 82 3.91 9.97 -6.83
C GLU A 82 2.58 9.30 -7.23
N GLU A 83 2.21 8.23 -6.51
CA GLU A 83 0.96 7.52 -6.75
C GLU A 83 -0.27 8.38 -6.40
N ILE A 84 -0.26 9.14 -5.29
CA ILE A 84 -1.32 10.11 -4.98
C ILE A 84 -1.45 11.16 -6.08
N ALA A 85 -0.34 11.75 -6.51
CA ALA A 85 -0.35 12.76 -7.58
C ALA A 85 -0.90 12.18 -8.88
N LYS A 86 -0.54 10.94 -9.20
CA LYS A 86 -1.08 10.20 -10.35
C LYS A 86 -2.59 9.99 -10.23
N ARG A 87 -3.11 9.54 -9.07
CA ARG A 87 -4.55 9.37 -8.84
C ARG A 87 -5.34 10.67 -8.97
N ARG A 88 -4.76 11.80 -8.53
CA ARG A 88 -5.38 13.13 -8.67
C ARG A 88 -5.52 13.53 -10.14
N ARG A 89 -4.50 13.25 -10.98
CA ARG A 89 -4.53 13.52 -12.43
C ARG A 89 -5.50 12.62 -13.20
N GLU A 90 -5.70 11.39 -12.73
CA GLU A 90 -6.59 10.40 -13.37
C GLU A 90 -8.08 10.81 -13.31
N GLY A 91 -8.46 11.83 -12.53
CA GLY A 91 -9.85 12.30 -12.49
C GLY A 91 -10.83 11.20 -12.07
N LEU A 92 -10.46 10.40 -11.07
CA LEU A 92 -11.19 9.20 -10.65
C LEU A 92 -12.69 9.50 -10.38
N SER A 93 -13.56 9.06 -11.29
CA SER A 93 -15.01 9.02 -11.09
C SER A 93 -15.40 7.77 -10.28
N GLY A 94 -16.43 7.91 -9.43
CA GLY A 94 -16.87 6.87 -8.48
C GLY A 94 -17.35 5.56 -9.10
N ASP A 95 -17.53 5.51 -10.42
CA ASP A 95 -18.21 4.42 -11.13
C ASP A 95 -17.23 3.41 -11.77
N GLY A 96 -15.92 3.66 -11.70
CA GLY A 96 -14.90 2.96 -12.50
C GLY A 96 -14.50 1.53 -12.08
N LEU A 97 -15.24 0.85 -11.21
CA LEU A 97 -14.87 -0.52 -10.76
C LEU A 97 -15.53 -1.66 -11.53
N CYS A 98 -16.45 -1.40 -12.46
CA CYS A 98 -17.17 -2.48 -13.16
C CYS A 98 -16.35 -3.15 -14.29
N ALA A 99 -15.28 -2.53 -14.79
CA ALA A 99 -14.60 -3.01 -16.02
C ALA A 99 -13.27 -3.76 -15.82
N LEU A 100 -12.81 -3.97 -14.58
CA LEU A 100 -11.47 -4.53 -14.31
C LEU A 100 -11.46 -5.79 -13.44
N CYS A 101 -12.64 -6.36 -13.13
CA CYS A 101 -12.74 -7.64 -12.44
C CYS A 101 -12.19 -8.81 -13.28
N ASP A 102 -12.07 -8.66 -14.60
CA ASP A 102 -11.79 -9.77 -15.52
C ASP A 102 -10.42 -9.70 -16.25
N GLY A 103 -9.58 -8.70 -15.96
CA GLY A 103 -8.52 -8.31 -16.91
C GLY A 103 -7.06 -8.49 -16.53
N ASP A 104 -6.71 -8.66 -15.26
CA ASP A 104 -5.31 -8.47 -14.84
C ASP A 104 -4.84 -9.59 -13.90
N ASN A 105 -4.84 -10.80 -14.45
CA ASN A 105 -4.08 -11.95 -13.97
C ASN A 105 -3.07 -12.37 -15.07
N ARG A 106 -2.14 -11.47 -15.40
CA ARG A 106 -0.92 -11.79 -16.16
C ARG A 106 0.24 -10.94 -15.68
#